data_AF-R7J4Q1-F1
#
_entry.id   AF-R7J4Q1-F1
#
_cell.length_a   1.000
_cell.length_b   1.000
_cell.length_c   1.000
_cell.angle_alpha   90.00
_cell.angle_beta   90.00
_cell.angle_gamma   90.00
#
_symmetry.space_group_name_H-M   'P 1'
#
loop_
_entity.id
_entity.type
_entity.pdbx_description
1 polymer ?
#
loop_
_entity_poly.entity_id
_entity_poly.type
_entity_poly.pdbx_seq_one_letter_code
_entity_poly.pdbx_strand_id
1 'polypeptide(L)'
;MAEKISPYISFCIFSFVELYKKLDRNMPEIIPFTPADKETLLTNLGAAAKKYNLRIQTCALNEDYSKYGISQSGCITSEILSKANNINFKKVPHKGNRENCKCMPSRDIGAYDTCLNGCKYCYANRNPEIAFKNIKLHNPNSPLLIGEVNDNDIIKDGKQESFLTARQITIF
;
A
#
# COMPACT_ATOMS: atom_id res chain seq x y z
N MET A 1 21.05 -8.14 2.13
CA MET A 1 19.66 -7.96 2.62
C MET A 1 18.79 -9.15 2.24
N ALA A 2 18.62 -9.47 0.96
CA ALA A 2 17.77 -10.58 0.49
C ALA A 2 18.00 -11.91 1.22
N GLU A 3 19.26 -12.34 1.34
CA GLU A 3 19.68 -13.53 2.12
C GLU A 3 19.14 -13.56 3.55
N LYS A 4 19.13 -12.41 4.23
CA LYS A 4 18.73 -12.30 5.64
C LYS A 4 17.21 -12.27 5.81
N ILE A 5 16.47 -11.77 4.82
CA ILE A 5 15.01 -11.57 4.94
C ILE A 5 14.20 -12.68 4.28
N SER A 6 14.73 -13.35 3.24
CA SER A 6 13.98 -14.34 2.48
C SER A 6 13.45 -15.53 3.31
N PRO A 7 14.10 -15.97 4.41
CA PRO A 7 13.53 -17.00 5.26
C PRO A 7 12.27 -16.56 6.03
N TYR A 8 12.06 -15.25 6.18
CA TYR A 8 11.03 -14.67 7.04
C TYR A 8 9.88 -14.00 6.29
N ILE A 9 9.96 -13.89 4.96
CA ILE A 9 8.95 -13.22 4.14
C ILE A 9 8.47 -14.12 3.01
N SER A 10 7.20 -13.98 2.64
CA SER A 10 6.64 -14.73 1.50
C SER A 10 7.01 -14.13 0.14
N PHE A 11 7.18 -12.81 0.07
CA PHE A 11 7.51 -12.06 -1.14
C PHE A 11 7.86 -10.60 -0.80
N CYS A 12 8.40 -9.87 -1.77
CA CYS A 12 8.65 -8.44 -1.67
C CYS A 12 7.91 -7.68 -2.79
N ILE A 13 7.34 -6.53 -2.42
CA ILE A 13 6.73 -5.59 -3.35
C ILE A 13 7.62 -4.34 -3.37
N PHE A 14 7.89 -3.81 -4.56
CA PHE A 14 8.58 -2.54 -4.68
C PHE A 14 7.91 -1.66 -5.75
N SER A 15 8.24 -0.37 -5.70
CA SER A 15 7.92 0.61 -6.73
C SER A 15 9.09 1.59 -6.87
N PHE A 16 9.16 2.26 -8.01
CA PHE A 16 10.05 3.41 -8.14
C PHE A 16 9.42 4.63 -7.49
N VAL A 17 10.27 5.56 -7.06
CA VAL A 17 9.80 6.82 -6.48
C VAL A 17 9.06 7.64 -7.54
N GLU A 18 7.88 8.12 -7.19
CA GLU A 18 7.11 9.06 -8.01
C GLU A 18 7.41 10.49 -7.56
N LEU A 19 7.66 11.38 -8.53
CA LEU A 19 7.89 12.79 -8.28
C LEU A 19 6.58 13.57 -8.28
N TYR A 20 6.36 14.36 -7.24
CA TYR A 20 5.21 15.25 -7.11
C TYR A 20 5.68 16.63 -6.63
N LYS A 21 4.93 17.68 -7.01
CA LYS A 21 5.31 19.10 -6.81
C LYS A 21 5.74 19.48 -5.38
N LYS A 22 5.20 18.82 -4.35
CA LYS A 22 5.61 19.10 -2.95
C LYS A 22 7.03 18.61 -2.61
N LEU A 23 7.65 17.74 -3.41
CA LEU A 23 9.04 17.31 -3.21
C LEU A 23 10.03 18.42 -3.54
N ASP A 24 9.70 19.31 -4.47
CA ASP A 24 10.54 20.47 -4.82
C ASP A 24 10.91 21.30 -3.57
N ARG A 25 10.03 21.30 -2.56
CA ARG A 25 10.27 21.95 -1.27
C ARG A 25 10.69 20.98 -0.18
N ASN A 26 10.01 19.83 -0.06
CA ASN A 26 10.19 18.94 1.10
C ASN A 26 11.40 18.00 0.97
N MET A 27 11.87 17.77 -0.27
CA MET A 27 13.01 16.91 -0.58
C MET A 27 13.65 17.31 -1.93
N PRO A 28 14.14 18.57 -2.08
CA PRO A 28 14.75 19.05 -3.33
C PRO A 28 15.97 18.25 -3.76
N GLU A 29 16.60 17.53 -2.84
CA GLU A 29 17.74 16.65 -3.08
C GLU A 29 17.36 15.32 -3.76
N ILE A 30 16.07 15.07 -4.03
CA ILE A 30 15.64 13.81 -4.66
C ILE A 30 16.19 13.67 -6.07
N ILE A 31 16.78 12.51 -6.36
CA ILE A 31 17.31 12.19 -7.67
C ILE A 31 16.30 11.29 -8.41
N PRO A 32 15.73 11.72 -9.55
CA PRO A 32 14.89 10.87 -10.37
C PRO A 32 15.69 9.73 -10.99
N PHE A 33 15.09 8.54 -11.08
CA PHE A 33 15.69 7.43 -11.81
C PHE A 33 15.55 7.62 -13.32
N THR A 34 16.69 7.56 -14.02
CA THR A 34 16.71 7.45 -15.48
C THR A 34 16.25 6.05 -15.93
N PRO A 35 15.89 5.86 -17.21
CA PRO A 35 15.61 4.52 -17.74
C PRO A 35 16.77 3.53 -17.54
N ALA A 36 18.03 3.99 -17.68
CA ALA A 36 19.21 3.17 -17.47
C ALA A 36 19.39 2.74 -16.00
N ASP A 37 19.09 3.64 -15.06
CA ASP A 37 19.10 3.30 -13.63
C ASP A 37 18.05 2.24 -13.32
N LYS A 38 16.83 2.41 -13.86
CA LYS A 38 15.75 1.42 -13.69
C LYS A 38 16.15 0.07 -14.26
N GLU A 39 16.70 0.02 -15.46
CA GLU A 39 17.16 -1.24 -16.08
C GLU A 39 18.24 -1.94 -15.24
N THR A 40 19.21 -1.18 -14.74
CA THR A 40 20.25 -1.70 -13.85
C THR A 40 19.66 -2.25 -12.54
N LEU A 41 18.75 -1.51 -11.92
CA LEU A 41 18.09 -1.92 -10.68
C LEU A 41 17.22 -3.16 -10.88
N LEU A 42 16.41 -3.20 -11.93
CA LEU A 42 15.53 -4.34 -12.23
C LEU A 42 16.35 -5.61 -12.49
N THR A 43 17.44 -5.50 -13.25
CA THR A 43 18.35 -6.63 -13.52
C THR A 43 18.94 -7.17 -12.22
N ASN A 44 19.48 -6.30 -11.37
CA ASN A 44 20.12 -6.70 -10.12
C ASN A 44 19.12 -7.22 -9.08
N LEU A 45 17.95 -6.59 -8.96
CA LEU A 45 16.87 -7.04 -8.08
C LEU A 45 16.36 -8.42 -8.50
N GLY A 46 16.11 -8.63 -9.80
CA GLY A 46 15.71 -9.91 -10.36
C GLY A 46 16.71 -11.02 -10.08
N ALA A 47 18.00 -10.75 -10.34
CA ALA A 47 19.07 -11.71 -10.07
C ALA A 47 19.19 -12.07 -8.58
N ALA A 48 19.13 -11.07 -7.68
CA ALA A 48 19.19 -11.30 -6.25
C ALA A 48 17.96 -12.09 -5.75
N ALA A 49 16.77 -11.74 -6.20
CA ALA A 49 15.53 -12.44 -5.88
C ALA A 49 15.59 -13.92 -6.29
N LYS A 50 16.03 -14.19 -7.53
CA LYS A 50 16.23 -15.54 -8.05
C LYS A 50 17.22 -16.35 -7.21
N LYS A 51 18.37 -15.75 -6.84
CA LYS A 51 19.41 -16.41 -6.04
C LYS A 51 18.88 -16.92 -4.69
N TYR A 52 17.97 -16.19 -4.06
CA TYR A 52 17.45 -16.51 -2.72
C TYR A 52 16.02 -17.07 -2.75
N ASN A 53 15.53 -17.50 -3.91
CA ASN A 53 14.15 -17.97 -4.11
C ASN A 53 13.09 -17.01 -3.53
N LEU A 54 13.36 -15.71 -3.60
CA LEU A 54 12.48 -14.67 -3.07
C LEU A 54 11.60 -14.16 -4.21
N ARG A 55 10.29 -14.37 -4.11
CA ARG A 55 9.35 -13.79 -5.08
C ARG A 55 9.33 -12.27 -4.96
N ILE A 56 9.45 -11.57 -6.09
CA ILE A 56 9.32 -10.11 -6.15
C ILE A 56 8.24 -9.69 -7.13
N GLN A 57 7.58 -8.57 -6.83
CA GLN A 57 6.50 -8.04 -7.66
C GLN A 57 6.42 -6.51 -7.63
N THR A 58 5.75 -5.94 -8.62
CA THR A 58 5.21 -4.58 -8.60
C THR A 58 3.69 -4.61 -8.40
N CYS A 59 3.13 -3.49 -7.94
CA CYS A 59 1.68 -3.34 -7.71
C CYS A 59 1.16 -2.06 -8.37
N ALA A 60 0.06 -2.17 -9.11
CA ALA A 60 -0.60 -1.06 -9.80
C ALA A 60 0.32 -0.28 -10.75
N LEU A 61 1.27 -0.99 -11.37
CA LEU A 61 2.18 -0.47 -12.38
C LEU A 61 1.71 -0.88 -13.79
N ASN A 62 1.99 -0.08 -14.82
CA ASN A 62 1.65 -0.39 -16.21
C ASN A 62 2.75 -1.17 -16.93
N GLU A 63 3.99 -0.95 -16.53
CA GLU A 63 5.17 -1.54 -17.15
C GLU A 63 5.33 -3.02 -16.81
N ASP A 64 5.66 -3.83 -17.82
CA ASP A 64 5.99 -5.23 -17.66
C ASP A 64 7.48 -5.43 -17.39
N TYR A 65 7.80 -6.06 -16.26
CA TYR A 65 9.14 -6.40 -15.82
C TYR A 65 9.37 -7.92 -15.74
N SER A 66 8.50 -8.72 -16.37
CA SER A 66 8.58 -10.18 -16.44
C SER A 66 9.94 -10.68 -16.93
N LYS A 67 10.60 -9.96 -17.86
CA LYS A 67 11.95 -10.29 -18.36
C LYS A 67 13.03 -10.34 -17.27
N TYR A 68 12.80 -9.69 -16.13
CA TYR A 68 13.69 -9.70 -14.97
C TYR A 68 13.24 -10.68 -13.87
N GLY A 69 12.22 -11.50 -14.12
CA GLY A 69 11.62 -12.38 -13.11
C GLY A 69 10.73 -11.64 -12.10
N ILE A 70 10.26 -10.45 -12.45
CA ILE A 70 9.42 -9.61 -11.59
C ILE A 70 7.96 -9.74 -12.03
N SER A 71 7.12 -10.22 -11.12
CA SER A 71 5.68 -10.40 -11.38
C SER A 71 4.89 -9.12 -11.15
N GLN A 72 3.66 -9.06 -11.66
CA GLN A 72 2.71 -7.96 -11.38
C GLN A 72 1.46 -8.53 -10.71
N SER A 73 1.18 -8.09 -9.49
CA SER A 73 0.01 -8.54 -8.72
C SER A 73 -0.46 -7.47 -7.74
N GLY A 74 -1.62 -7.68 -7.12
CA GLY A 74 -2.10 -6.84 -6.02
C GLY A 74 -1.22 -7.00 -4.77
N CYS A 75 -1.09 -5.95 -3.98
CA CYS A 75 -0.41 -6.01 -2.68
C CYS A 75 -1.25 -6.70 -1.60
N ILE A 76 -2.58 -6.63 -1.74
CA ILE A 76 -3.55 -7.21 -0.81
C ILE A 76 -4.56 -8.02 -1.64
N THR A 77 -4.27 -9.28 -1.91
CA THR A 77 -5.17 -10.20 -2.61
C THR A 77 -5.79 -11.19 -1.64
N SER A 78 -6.94 -11.77 -2.01
CA SER A 78 -7.54 -12.87 -1.25
C SER A 78 -6.54 -14.02 -1.05
N GLU A 79 -5.75 -14.37 -2.07
CA GLU A 79 -4.70 -15.41 -1.98
C GLU A 79 -3.62 -15.07 -0.94
N ILE A 80 -3.09 -13.83 -0.95
CA ILE A 80 -2.07 -13.39 -0.01
C ILE A 80 -2.61 -13.46 1.43
N LEU A 81 -3.80 -12.92 1.65
CA LEU A 81 -4.41 -12.89 2.98
C LEU A 81 -4.87 -14.28 3.44
N SER A 82 -5.38 -15.11 2.54
CA SER A 82 -5.74 -16.50 2.81
C SER A 82 -4.55 -17.28 3.33
N LYS A 83 -3.43 -17.20 2.62
CA LYS A 83 -2.20 -17.89 3.00
C LYS A 83 -1.64 -17.36 4.32
N ALA A 84 -1.62 -16.04 4.50
CA ALA A 84 -1.06 -15.43 5.70
C ALA A 84 -1.84 -15.74 6.98
N ASN A 85 -3.17 -15.92 6.87
CA ASN A 85 -4.05 -16.10 8.04
C ASN A 85 -4.68 -17.50 8.12
N ASN A 86 -4.31 -18.42 7.22
CA ASN A 86 -4.94 -19.73 7.09
C ASN A 86 -6.48 -19.65 6.97
N ILE A 87 -6.96 -18.76 6.11
CA ILE A 87 -8.39 -18.47 5.94
C ILE A 87 -8.85 -18.62 4.49
N ASN A 88 -10.15 -18.85 4.28
CA ASN A 88 -10.73 -18.95 2.94
C ASN A 88 -11.73 -17.81 2.68
N PHE A 89 -11.46 -17.03 1.64
CA PHE A 89 -12.37 -16.00 1.15
C PHE A 89 -13.36 -16.55 0.11
N LYS A 90 -14.57 -15.99 0.09
CA LYS A 90 -15.49 -16.05 -1.03
C LYS A 90 -14.81 -15.51 -2.29
N LYS A 91 -15.29 -15.92 -3.47
CA LYS A 91 -14.83 -15.35 -4.73
C LYS A 91 -15.24 -13.88 -4.81
N VAL A 92 -14.27 -12.98 -4.64
CA VAL A 92 -14.46 -11.53 -4.71
C VAL A 92 -13.70 -10.94 -5.89
N PRO A 93 -14.27 -9.95 -6.59
CA PRO A 93 -13.59 -9.32 -7.71
C PRO A 93 -12.45 -8.42 -7.19
N HIS A 94 -11.24 -8.63 -7.70
CA HIS A 94 -10.08 -7.81 -7.37
C HIS A 94 -10.02 -6.57 -8.28
N LYS A 95 -10.94 -5.62 -8.06
CA LYS A 95 -10.99 -4.38 -8.85
C LYS A 95 -9.99 -3.32 -8.41
N GLY A 96 -9.38 -3.49 -7.23
CA GLY A 96 -8.45 -2.54 -6.64
C GLY A 96 -9.07 -1.19 -6.27
N ASN A 97 -8.23 -0.28 -5.77
CA ASN A 97 -8.61 1.06 -5.30
C ASN A 97 -8.18 2.18 -6.27
N ARG A 98 -7.41 1.84 -7.30
CA ARG A 98 -6.88 2.75 -8.32
C ARG A 98 -6.62 1.99 -9.61
N GLU A 99 -6.32 2.71 -10.68
CA GLU A 99 -5.97 2.12 -11.97
C GLU A 99 -4.91 1.02 -11.82
N ASN A 100 -5.09 -0.09 -12.55
CA ASN A 100 -4.19 -1.25 -12.57
C ASN A 100 -3.98 -1.97 -11.23
N CYS A 101 -4.69 -1.56 -10.18
CA CYS A 101 -4.65 -2.25 -8.89
C CYS A 101 -5.45 -3.55 -8.95
N LYS A 102 -4.82 -4.66 -8.53
CA LYS A 102 -5.43 -6.00 -8.49
C LYS A 102 -5.67 -6.48 -7.05
N CYS A 103 -5.87 -5.54 -6.13
CA CYS A 103 -6.20 -5.86 -4.74
C CYS A 103 -7.67 -6.25 -4.60
N MET A 104 -7.96 -7.04 -3.58
CA MET A 104 -9.32 -7.26 -3.14
C MET A 104 -9.94 -5.96 -2.59
N PRO A 105 -11.28 -5.85 -2.55
CA PRO A 105 -11.94 -4.69 -1.99
C PRO A 105 -11.48 -4.42 -0.55
N SER A 106 -11.03 -3.19 -0.30
CA SER A 106 -10.56 -2.74 1.00
C SER A 106 -11.05 -1.33 1.25
N ARG A 107 -11.04 -0.90 2.52
CA ARG A 107 -11.41 0.45 2.93
C ARG A 107 -10.30 0.99 3.81
N ASP A 108 -9.89 2.22 3.55
CA ASP A 108 -8.92 2.90 4.38
C ASP A 108 -9.54 3.29 5.72
N ILE A 109 -8.77 3.14 6.79
CA ILE A 109 -9.16 3.52 8.16
C ILE A 109 -8.45 4.80 8.63
N GLY A 110 -7.63 5.40 7.78
CA GLY A 110 -6.85 6.60 8.09
C GLY A 110 -7.44 7.86 7.49
N ALA A 111 -6.98 9.01 7.98
CA ALA A 111 -7.26 10.32 7.40
C ALA A 111 -5.95 10.99 6.97
N TYR A 112 -5.93 11.56 5.77
CA TYR A 112 -4.79 12.33 5.28
C TYR A 112 -4.53 13.58 6.12
N ASP A 113 -3.30 14.08 6.08
CA ASP A 113 -2.87 15.26 6.82
C ASP A 113 -3.12 15.15 8.34
N THR A 114 -2.93 13.97 8.92
CA THR A 114 -3.07 13.76 10.38
C THR A 114 -1.83 13.14 11.02
N CYS A 115 -0.97 12.51 10.22
CA CYS A 115 0.20 11.82 10.71
C CYS A 115 1.30 12.82 11.12
N LEU A 116 1.84 12.70 12.33
CA LEU A 116 2.86 13.65 12.85
C LEU A 116 4.31 13.29 12.51
N ASN A 117 4.53 12.21 11.73
CA ASN A 117 5.88 11.70 11.47
C ASN A 117 6.79 12.62 10.65
N GLY A 118 6.25 13.64 9.96
CA GLY A 118 7.07 14.65 9.28
C GLY A 118 7.99 14.11 8.16
N CYS A 119 7.60 13.02 7.48
CA CYS A 119 8.44 12.40 6.47
C CYS A 119 8.73 13.35 5.28
N LYS A 120 9.99 13.41 4.82
CA LYS A 120 10.39 14.18 3.63
C LYS A 120 9.65 13.73 2.36
N TYR A 121 9.62 12.41 2.13
CA TYR A 121 8.77 11.77 1.14
C TYR A 121 7.51 11.25 1.84
N CYS A 122 6.36 11.89 1.59
CA CYS A 122 5.11 11.53 2.22
C CYS A 122 3.99 11.58 1.20
N TYR A 123 3.26 10.49 1.00
CA TYR A 123 2.03 10.53 0.21
C TYR A 123 0.85 11.06 1.03
N ALA A 124 0.83 10.78 2.34
CA ALA A 124 -0.31 11.00 3.21
C ALA A 124 -0.49 12.44 3.73
N ASN A 125 0.60 13.23 3.78
CA ASN A 125 0.55 14.62 4.24
C ASN A 125 1.04 15.56 3.12
N ARG A 126 0.36 16.69 2.97
CA ARG A 126 0.70 17.78 2.05
C ARG A 126 1.79 18.68 2.65
N ASN A 127 1.64 19.05 3.92
CA ASN A 127 2.58 19.85 4.69
C ASN A 127 2.50 19.42 6.18
N PRO A 128 3.64 19.19 6.88
CA PRO A 128 3.65 18.92 8.32
C PRO A 128 2.80 19.86 9.17
N GLU A 129 2.75 21.16 8.84
CA GLU A 129 1.95 22.14 9.59
C GLU A 129 0.45 21.82 9.61
N ILE A 130 -0.08 21.23 8.53
CA ILE A 130 -1.49 20.86 8.44
C ILE A 130 -1.76 19.70 9.42
N ALA A 131 -0.86 18.72 9.50
CA ALA A 131 -0.99 17.62 10.44
C ALA A 131 -0.99 18.08 11.90
N PHE A 132 -0.12 19.02 12.26
CA PHE A 132 -0.10 19.63 13.60
C PHE A 132 -1.37 20.42 13.94
N LYS A 133 -2.04 21.00 12.94
CA LYS A 133 -3.34 21.67 13.13
C LYS A 133 -4.46 20.64 13.28
N ASN A 134 -4.52 19.66 12.38
CA ASN A 134 -5.59 18.67 12.33
C ASN A 134 -5.61 17.76 13.55
N ILE A 135 -4.47 17.37 14.11
CA ILE A 135 -4.44 16.49 15.28
C ILE A 135 -5.14 17.10 16.50
N LYS A 136 -5.19 18.43 16.59
CA LYS A 136 -5.88 19.16 17.67
C LYS A 136 -7.41 19.04 17.58
N LEU A 137 -7.93 18.62 16.44
CA LEU A 137 -9.35 18.36 16.23
C LEU A 137 -9.73 16.91 16.57
N HIS A 138 -8.78 16.09 17.05
CA HIS A 138 -9.10 14.76 17.54
C HIS A 138 -9.99 14.84 18.78
N ASN A 139 -11.14 14.17 18.73
CA ASN A 139 -12.06 14.02 19.85
C ASN A 139 -12.28 12.52 20.10
N PRO A 140 -11.83 11.95 21.24
CA PRO A 140 -12.03 10.53 21.54
C PRO A 140 -13.50 10.08 21.63
N ASN A 141 -14.43 11.02 21.82
CA ASN A 141 -15.87 10.74 21.85
C ASN A 141 -16.53 10.88 20.47
N SER A 142 -15.80 11.36 19.46
CA SER A 142 -16.28 11.44 18.08
C SER A 142 -16.17 10.08 17.39
N PRO A 143 -17.12 9.72 16.52
CA PRO A 143 -17.00 8.54 15.67
C PRO A 143 -15.96 8.71 14.54
N LEU A 144 -15.44 9.92 14.32
CA LEU A 144 -14.45 10.23 13.30
C LEU A 144 -13.03 10.23 13.87
N LEU A 145 -12.04 9.93 13.04
CA LEU A 145 -10.63 10.01 13.46
C LEU A 145 -10.24 11.45 13.85
N ILE A 146 -10.77 12.44 13.14
CA ILE A 146 -10.54 13.87 13.37
C ILE A 146 -11.84 14.64 13.11
N GLY A 147 -12.15 15.60 13.98
CA GLY A 147 -13.35 16.42 13.89
C GLY A 147 -14.61 15.71 14.40
N GLU A 148 -15.76 16.29 14.07
CA GLU A 148 -17.10 15.80 14.44
C GLU A 148 -18.00 15.78 13.21
N VAL A 149 -19.08 15.02 13.28
CA VAL A 149 -20.12 14.98 12.25
C VAL A 149 -20.93 16.28 12.30
N ASN A 150 -21.10 16.92 11.16
CA ASN A 150 -21.84 18.18 11.01
C ASN A 150 -23.05 17.98 10.09
N ASP A 151 -23.98 18.95 10.10
CA ASP A 151 -25.22 18.90 9.32
C ASP A 151 -25.01 18.82 7.79
N ASN A 152 -23.82 19.22 7.31
CA ASN A 152 -23.45 19.18 5.89
C ASN A 152 -22.77 17.86 5.49
N ASP A 153 -22.47 16.97 6.44
CA ASP A 153 -21.83 15.69 6.15
C ASP A 153 -22.82 14.69 5.54
N ILE A 154 -22.38 13.99 4.49
CA ILE A 154 -23.16 12.93 3.87
C ILE A 154 -22.74 11.59 4.47
N ILE A 155 -23.52 11.10 5.43
CA ILE A 155 -23.33 9.78 6.03
C ILE A 155 -23.96 8.72 5.12
N LYS A 156 -23.20 7.68 4.81
CA LYS A 156 -23.66 6.55 4.01
C LYS A 156 -23.37 5.26 4.74
N ASP A 157 -24.32 4.33 4.72
CA ASP A 157 -24.10 2.99 5.24
C ASP A 157 -22.99 2.29 4.45
N GLY A 158 -21.97 1.86 5.19
CA GLY A 158 -20.93 1.01 4.65
C GLY A 158 -21.48 -0.39 4.43
N LYS A 159 -21.39 -0.91 3.20
CA LYS A 159 -21.61 -2.34 2.95
C LYS A 159 -20.52 -3.16 3.65
N GLN A 160 -20.84 -3.71 4.82
CA GLN A 160 -19.94 -4.51 5.68
C GLN A 160 -20.35 -5.99 5.65
N GLU A 161 -20.22 -6.62 4.48
CA GLU A 161 -20.46 -8.07 4.35
C GLU A 161 -19.15 -8.83 4.53
N SER A 162 -19.19 -9.93 5.29
CA SER A 162 -18.03 -10.80 5.42
C SER A 162 -17.68 -11.46 4.08
N PHE A 163 -16.42 -11.30 3.68
CA PHE A 163 -15.83 -12.03 2.57
C PHE A 163 -15.33 -13.43 2.96
N LEU A 164 -15.41 -13.83 4.23
CA LEU A 164 -15.05 -15.20 4.63
C LEU A 164 -16.08 -16.20 4.12
N THR A 165 -15.62 -17.39 3.79
CA THR A 165 -16.52 -18.53 3.55
C THR A 165 -17.20 -18.93 4.87
N ALA A 166 -18.47 -19.32 4.82
CA ALA A 166 -19.34 -19.52 5.99
C ALA A 166 -18.88 -20.60 7.00
N ARG A 167 -17.82 -21.34 6.70
CA ARG A 167 -17.26 -22.40 7.56
C ARG A 167 -16.07 -21.96 8.42
N GLN A 168 -15.63 -20.72 8.32
CA GLN A 168 -14.53 -20.21 9.15
C GLN A 168 -15.08 -19.63 10.44
N ILE A 169 -15.14 -20.45 11.49
CA ILE A 169 -15.71 -20.06 12.79
C ILE A 169 -14.69 -19.30 13.65
N THR A 170 -13.38 -19.44 13.38
CA THR A 170 -12.30 -18.73 14.09
C THR A 170 -11.09 -18.44 13.19
N ILE A 171 -10.34 -17.38 13.53
CA ILE A 171 -9.02 -17.01 12.96
C ILE A 171 -7.88 -17.77 13.67
N PHE A 172 -8.22 -18.51 14.74
CA PHE A 172 -7.34 -19.31 15.59
C PHE A 172 -7.78 -20.78 15.55
#